data_AF-A0A523HP68-F1
#
_entry.id   AF-A0A523HP68-F1
#
_cell.length_a   1.000
_cell.length_b   1.000
_cell.length_c   1.000
_cell.angle_alpha   90.00
_cell.angle_beta   90.00
_cell.angle_gamma   90.00
#
_symmetry.space_group_name_H-M   'P 1'
#
loop_
_entity.id
_entity.type
_entity.pdbx_description
1 polymer ?
#
loop_
_entity_poly.entity_id
_entity_poly.type
_entity_poly.pdbx_seq_one_letter_code
_entity_poly.pdbx_strand_id
1 'polypeptide(L)'
;MNAIEVNNLTKVYRLYNSPRDRLREIISLNGKKFHHEFYALNDVSLNIEKGQTVGIIGQNGSGKSTLLKIICGVLQPTSGAVRADGRISALLELGAGFNPDFTG
;
A
#
# COMPACT_ATOMS: atom_id res chain seq x y z
N MET A 1 3.06 17.87 -17.42
CA MET A 1 4.00 16.83 -16.93
C MET A 1 3.39 16.21 -15.69
N ASN A 2 3.38 14.88 -15.60
CA ASN A 2 2.86 14.18 -14.42
C ASN A 2 3.83 14.31 -13.25
N ALA A 3 3.32 14.61 -12.06
CA ALA A 3 4.04 14.56 -10.81
C ALA A 3 4.05 13.15 -10.22
N ILE A 4 2.93 12.42 -10.36
CA ILE A 4 2.76 11.04 -9.89
C ILE A 4 2.06 10.23 -10.97
N GLU A 5 2.58 9.04 -11.25
CA GLU A 5 2.00 8.06 -12.18
C GLU A 5 1.87 6.73 -11.46
N VAL A 6 0.67 6.19 -11.43
CA VAL A 6 0.33 4.87 -10.86
C VAL A 6 -0.19 4.00 -11.98
N ASN A 7 0.44 2.86 -12.22
CA ASN A 7 0.11 1.95 -13.32
C ASN A 7 -0.22 0.56 -12.79
N ASN A 8 -1.46 0.13 -13.03
CA ASN A 8 -1.98 -1.22 -12.75
C ASN A 8 -1.68 -1.71 -11.33
N LEU A 9 -1.78 -0.80 -10.36
CA LEU A 9 -1.33 -1.03 -9.01
C LEU A 9 -2.24 -2.00 -8.28
N THR A 10 -1.66 -3.10 -7.84
CA THR A 10 -2.37 -4.14 -7.09
C THR A 10 -1.67 -4.42 -5.78
N LYS A 11 -2.45 -4.53 -4.70
CA LYS A 11 -1.95 -4.94 -3.39
C LYS A 11 -2.84 -6.02 -2.81
N VAL A 12 -2.26 -7.21 -2.67
CA VAL A 12 -2.90 -8.39 -2.10
C VAL A 12 -2.27 -8.71 -0.75
N TYR A 13 -3.09 -8.87 0.28
CA TYR A 13 -2.70 -9.42 1.57
C TYR A 13 -3.11 -10.89 1.65
N ARG A 14 -2.21 -11.73 2.17
CA ARG A 14 -2.51 -13.13 2.49
C ARG A 14 -3.00 -13.18 3.93
N LEU A 15 -4.29 -13.44 4.12
CA LEU A 15 -4.91 -13.55 5.44
C LEU A 15 -4.95 -15.03 5.85
N TYR A 16 -4.37 -15.32 7.02
CA TYR A 16 -4.34 -16.66 7.60
C TYR A 16 -5.27 -16.69 8.82
N ASN A 17 -6.05 -17.76 8.99
CA ASN A 17 -6.91 -17.93 10.15
C ASN A 17 -6.10 -18.18 11.44
N SER A 18 -4.92 -18.78 11.31
CA SER A 18 -4.02 -19.00 12.44
C SER A 18 -2.54 -18.95 12.03
N PRO A 19 -1.59 -18.69 12.95
CA PRO A 19 -0.16 -18.78 12.67
C PRO A 19 0.30 -20.17 12.21
N ARG A 20 -0.39 -21.23 12.67
CA ARG A 20 -0.11 -22.61 12.28
C ARG A 20 -0.41 -22.83 10.80
N ASP A 21 -1.44 -22.20 10.25
CA ASP A 21 -1.79 -22.30 8.83
C ASP A 21 -0.69 -21.71 7.94
N ARG A 22 -0.08 -20.60 8.36
CA ARG A 22 1.08 -20.02 7.67
C ARG A 22 2.27 -20.97 7.65
N LEU A 23 2.57 -21.62 8.79
CA LEU A 23 3.66 -22.60 8.86
C LEU A 23 3.35 -23.81 7.98
N ARG A 24 2.11 -24.31 8.01
CA ARG A 24 1.64 -25.45 7.18
C ARG A 24 1.76 -25.18 5.69
N GLU A 25 1.46 -23.96 5.24
CA GLU A 25 1.62 -23.56 3.84
C GLU A 25 3.09 -23.57 3.40
N ILE A 26 4.00 -23.08 4.23
CA ILE A 26 5.44 -23.04 3.91
C ILE A 26 6.04 -24.45 3.75
N ILE A 27 5.64 -25.39 4.60
CA ILE A 27 6.14 -26.77 4.56
C ILE A 27 5.39 -27.69 3.59
N SER A 28 4.30 -27.20 2.99
CA SER A 28 3.44 -27.97 2.11
C SER A 28 4.10 -28.18 0.73
N LEU A 29 4.60 -29.39 0.50
CA LEU A 29 5.22 -29.78 -0.79
C LEU A 29 4.23 -29.84 -1.96
N ASN A 30 2.94 -29.92 -1.67
CA ASN A 30 1.85 -29.97 -2.64
C ASN A 30 1.28 -28.58 -3.01
N GLY A 31 1.92 -27.49 -2.57
CA GLY A 31 1.51 -26.12 -2.93
C GLY A 31 0.13 -25.73 -2.40
N LYS A 32 -0.34 -26.40 -1.34
CA LYS A 32 -1.66 -26.13 -0.76
C LYS A 32 -1.63 -24.78 -0.06
N LYS A 33 -2.43 -23.84 -0.56
CA LYS A 33 -2.65 -22.54 0.09
C LYS A 33 -3.56 -22.73 1.31
N PHE A 34 -3.15 -22.17 2.43
CA PHE A 34 -3.93 -22.08 3.67
C PHE A 34 -4.27 -20.61 4.03
N HIS A 35 -3.98 -19.67 3.14
CA HIS A 35 -4.46 -18.29 3.22
C HIS A 35 -5.63 -18.01 2.28
N HIS A 36 -6.37 -16.95 2.60
CA HIS A 36 -7.26 -16.27 1.68
C HIS A 36 -6.60 -14.97 1.20
N GLU A 37 -6.82 -14.63 -0.07
CA GLU A 37 -6.33 -13.39 -0.65
C GLU A 37 -7.32 -12.25 -0.39
N PHE A 38 -6.82 -11.14 0.15
CA PHE A 38 -7.58 -9.90 0.31
C PHE A 38 -6.97 -8.80 -0.56
N TYR A 39 -7.74 -8.34 -1.54
CA TYR A 39 -7.33 -7.29 -2.48
C TYR A 39 -7.59 -5.93 -1.86
N ALA A 40 -6.55 -5.33 -1.28
CA ALA A 40 -6.64 -3.97 -0.76
C ALA A 40 -6.61 -2.93 -1.89
N LEU A 41 -5.93 -3.25 -3.00
CA LEU A 41 -5.99 -2.51 -4.27
C LEU A 41 -6.04 -3.53 -5.40
N ASN A 42 -6.84 -3.27 -6.43
CA ASN A 42 -6.99 -4.14 -7.57
C ASN A 42 -6.95 -3.31 -8.86
N ASP A 43 -5.85 -3.43 -9.61
CA ASP A 43 -5.62 -2.77 -10.90
C ASP A 43 -5.89 -1.25 -10.92
N VAL A 44 -5.39 -0.53 -9.91
CA VAL A 44 -5.59 0.92 -9.80
C VAL A 44 -4.59 1.67 -10.69
N SER A 45 -5.10 2.52 -11.59
CA SER A 45 -4.27 3.42 -12.40
C SER A 45 -4.74 4.85 -12.29
N LEU A 46 -3.81 5.79 -12.05
CA LEU A 46 -4.10 7.22 -11.97
C LEU A 46 -2.85 8.05 -12.28
N ASN A 47 -3.07 9.23 -12.87
CA ASN A 47 -2.02 10.22 -13.12
C ASN A 47 -2.39 11.52 -12.41
N ILE A 48 -1.42 12.12 -11.74
CA ILE A 48 -1.56 13.42 -11.07
C ILE A 48 -0.58 14.39 -11.71
N GLU A 49 -1.10 15.48 -12.24
CA GLU A 49 -0.29 16.52 -12.88
C GLU A 49 0.36 17.47 -11.87
N LYS A 50 1.47 18.11 -12.25
CA LYS A 50 2.09 19.17 -11.44
C LYS A 50 1.10 20.31 -11.21
N GLY A 51 0.92 20.71 -9.95
CA GLY A 51 -0.03 21.76 -9.53
C GLY A 51 -1.47 21.28 -9.35
N GLN A 52 -1.76 19.99 -9.57
CA GLN A 52 -3.08 19.43 -9.36
C GLN A 52 -3.31 19.03 -7.89
N THR A 53 -4.48 19.38 -7.35
CA THR A 53 -4.96 18.87 -6.07
C THR A 53 -5.97 17.75 -6.32
N VAL A 54 -5.72 16.57 -5.72
CA VAL A 54 -6.57 15.39 -5.89
C VAL A 54 -7.09 14.91 -4.53
N GLY A 55 -8.40 14.70 -4.43
CA GLY A 55 -9.05 14.08 -3.27
C GLY A 55 -9.32 12.60 -3.53
N ILE A 56 -8.91 11.73 -2.60
CA ILE A 56 -9.23 10.30 -2.63
C ILE A 56 -10.32 10.01 -1.59
N ILE A 57 -11.51 9.65 -2.06
CA ILE A 57 -12.68 9.37 -1.22
C ILE A 57 -13.17 7.93 -1.37
N GLY A 58 -13.86 7.40 -0.36
CA GLY A 58 -14.37 6.04 -0.35
C GLY A 58 -14.60 5.53 1.06
N GLN A 59 -15.33 4.42 1.21
CA GLN A 59 -15.67 3.83 2.51
C GLN A 59 -14.44 3.34 3.29
N ASN A 60 -14.58 3.11 4.60
CA ASN A 60 -13.53 2.48 5.39
C ASN A 60 -13.21 1.08 4.83
N GLY A 61 -11.92 0.74 4.76
CA GLY A 61 -11.46 -0.51 4.14
C GLY A 61 -11.30 -0.49 2.62
N SER A 62 -11.67 0.60 1.92
CA SER A 62 -11.59 0.68 0.44
C SER A 62 -10.17 0.81 -0.14
N GLY A 63 -9.11 0.66 0.66
CA GLY A 63 -7.73 0.72 0.19
C GLY A 63 -7.06 2.10 0.13
N LYS A 64 -7.73 3.19 0.54
CA LYS A 64 -7.18 4.58 0.45
C LYS A 64 -5.83 4.74 1.14
N SER A 65 -5.73 4.35 2.42
CA SER A 65 -4.48 4.42 3.17
C SER A 65 -3.40 3.50 2.59
N THR A 66 -3.80 2.36 2.02
CA THR A 66 -2.88 1.44 1.33
C THR A 66 -2.31 2.09 0.07
N LEU A 67 -3.14 2.74 -0.75
CA LEU A 67 -2.71 3.49 -1.94
C LEU A 67 -1.74 4.61 -1.56
N LEU A 68 -2.10 5.43 -0.56
CA LEU A 68 -1.25 6.52 -0.10
C LEU A 68 0.10 6.02 0.44
N LYS A 69 0.11 4.93 1.22
CA LYS A 69 1.36 4.32 1.72
C LYS A 69 2.25 3.80 0.61
N ILE A 70 1.67 3.25 -0.46
CA ILE A 70 2.44 2.81 -1.63
C ILE A 70 2.99 4.01 -2.40
N ILE A 71 2.17 5.03 -2.64
CA ILE A 71 2.63 6.28 -3.28
C ILE A 71 3.78 6.90 -2.49
N CYS A 72 3.70 6.94 -1.16
CA CYS A 72 4.75 7.48 -0.30
C CYS A 72 5.99 6.56 -0.15
N GLY A 73 5.99 5.36 -0.77
CA GLY A 73 7.10 4.42 -0.68
C GLY A 73 7.23 3.67 0.65
N VAL A 74 6.26 3.81 1.56
CA VAL A 74 6.22 3.13 2.87
C VAL A 74 5.82 1.66 2.70
N LEU A 75 5.02 1.35 1.68
CA LEU A 75 4.52 0.01 1.40
C LEU A 75 4.84 -0.40 -0.04
N GLN A 76 5.34 -1.62 -0.22
CA GLN A 76 5.56 -2.18 -1.56
C GLN A 76 4.27 -2.73 -2.16
N PRO A 77 3.99 -2.51 -3.46
CA PRO A 77 2.88 -3.15 -4.15
C PRO A 77 3.09 -4.67 -4.27
N THR A 78 2.02 -5.40 -4.57
CA THR A 78 2.13 -6.81 -4.99
C THR A 78 2.51 -6.89 -6.47
N SER A 79 1.92 -6.04 -7.30
CA SER A 79 2.26 -5.85 -8.71
C SER A 79 1.89 -4.43 -9.17
N GLY A 80 2.34 -4.06 -10.36
CA GLY A 80 2.23 -2.71 -10.88
C GLY A 80 3.35 -1.80 -10.38
N ALA A 81 3.27 -0.51 -10.68
CA ALA A 81 4.33 0.45 -10.37
C ALA A 81 3.79 1.83 -10.01
N VAL A 82 4.55 2.55 -9.19
CA VAL A 82 4.36 3.98 -8.93
C VAL A 82 5.65 4.71 -9.31
N ARG A 83 5.53 5.78 -10.08
CA ARG A 83 6.60 6.73 -10.38
C ARG A 83 6.22 8.10 -9.85
N ALA A 84 7.17 8.78 -9.20
CA ALA A 84 7.00 10.14 -8.72
C ALA A 84 8.18 11.00 -9.16
N ASP A 85 7.90 12.18 -9.67
CA ASP A 85 8.91 13.17 -10.06
C ASP A 85 9.13 14.16 -8.91
N GLY A 86 10.02 13.79 -7.99
CA GLY A 86 10.38 14.57 -6.81
C GLY A 86 10.31 13.77 -5.51
N ARG A 87 10.37 14.47 -4.37
CA ARG A 87 10.18 13.87 -3.04
C ARG A 87 8.71 13.94 -2.63
N ILE A 88 8.20 12.84 -2.08
CA ILE A 88 6.85 12.79 -1.50
C ILE A 88 6.97 12.99 0.01
N SER A 89 6.29 14.01 0.53
CA SER A 89 6.20 14.28 1.97
C SER A 89 4.84 13.81 2.51
N ALA A 90 4.85 12.77 3.33
CA ALA A 90 3.63 12.22 3.93
C ALA A 90 3.34 12.91 5.28
N LEU A 91 2.58 14.01 5.26
CA LEU A 91 2.27 14.79 6.47
C LEU A 91 1.62 13.96 7.59
N LEU A 92 0.77 12.99 7.23
CA LEU A 92 0.01 12.18 8.18
C LEU A 92 0.84 11.09 8.89
N GLU A 93 1.96 10.66 8.32
CA GLU A 93 2.81 9.60 8.91
C GLU A 93 3.93 10.18 9.82
N LEU A 94 4.08 11.51 9.87
CA LEU A 94 5.10 12.17 10.70
C LEU A 94 4.86 11.95 12.20
N GLY A 95 3.61 11.83 12.64
CA GLY A 95 3.23 11.65 14.04
C GLY A 95 3.83 10.39 14.70
N ALA A 96 4.13 9.34 13.92
CA ALA A 96 4.69 8.09 14.45
C ALA A 96 6.21 8.11 14.63
N GLY A 97 6.90 9.13 14.10
CA GLY A 97 8.36 9.26 14.15
C GLY A 97 8.89 10.30 15.15
N PHE A 98 8.01 11.08 15.78
CA PHE A 98 8.42 12.03 16.81
C PHE A 98 8.62 11.31 18.14
N ASN A 99 9.79 11.49 18.74
CA ASN A 99 10.01 11.08 20.11
C ASN A 99 9.34 12.12 21.04
N PRO A 100 8.38 11.73 21.90
CA PRO A 100 7.70 12.65 22.81
C PRO A 100 8.66 13.36 23.78
N ASP A 101 9.86 12.82 24.01
CA ASP A 101 10.87 13.41 24.89
C ASP A 101 11.74 14.49 24.18
N PHE A 102 11.63 14.64 22.86
CA PHE A 102 12.32 15.71 22.14
C PHE A 102 11.38 16.92 21.98
N THR A 103 11.78 18.05 22.55
CA THR A 103 10.93 19.25 22.66
C THR A 103 10.78 20.06 21.36
N GLY A 104 11.55 19.74 20.32
CA GLY A 104 11.67 20.59 19.14
C GLY A 104 12.50 21.84 19.42
#